data_AF-A0A2D8L8G9-F1
#
_entry.id   AF-A0A2D8L8G9-F1
#
_cell.length_a   1.000
_cell.length_b   1.000
_cell.length_c   1.000
_cell.angle_alpha   90.00
_cell.angle_beta   90.00
_cell.angle_gamma   90.00
#
_symmetry.space_group_name_H-M   'P 1'
#
loop_
_entity.id
_entity.type
_entity.pdbx_description
1 polymer ?
#
loop_
_entity_poly.entity_id
_entity_poly.type
_entity_poly.pdbx_seq_one_letter_code
_entity_poly.pdbx_strand_id
1 'polypeptide(L)' 'MRTLMVEFGMGSSLRRGDYTQAAKRAVQDALWHNSI' A
#
# COMPACT_ATOMS: atom_id res chain seq x y z
N MET A 1 7.07 21.09 -9.86
CA MET A 1 6.52 20.03 -8.99
C MET A 1 7.68 19.49 -8.15
N ARG A 2 7.56 19.45 -6.81
CA ARG A 2 8.64 18.97 -5.93
C ARG A 2 8.09 17.84 -5.07
N THR A 3 8.68 16.65 -5.16
CA THR A 3 8.28 15.47 -4.38
C THR A 3 8.68 15.69 -2.92
N LEU A 4 7.72 15.55 -2.00
CA LEU A 4 7.92 15.79 -0.57
C LEU A 4 8.26 14.50 0.18
N MET A 5 7.58 13.40 -0.13
CA MET A 5 7.79 12.09 0.51
C MET A 5 7.28 10.97 -0.40
N VAL A 6 7.88 9.78 -0.26
CA VAL A 6 7.45 8.54 -0.92
C VAL A 6 7.42 7.45 0.14
N GLU A 7 6.30 6.74 0.21
CA GLU A 7 6.08 5.64 1.15
C GLU A 7 5.86 4.34 0.38
N PHE A 8 6.44 3.27 0.90
CA PHE A 8 6.34 1.94 0.32
C PHE A 8 5.58 1.03 1.26
N GLY A 9 4.64 0.27 0.71
CA GLY A 9 3.91 -0.77 1.42
C GLY A 9 3.64 -1.95 0.52
N MET A 10 3.38 -3.11 1.12
CA MET A 10 3.21 -4.37 0.42
C MET A 10 1.85 -5.00 0.69
N GLY A 11 1.28 -5.62 -0.34
CA GLY A 11 0.02 -6.34 -0.20
C GLY A 11 -0.07 -7.46 -1.22
N SER A 12 -0.52 -8.63 -0.75
CA SER A 12 -0.64 -9.85 -1.55
C SER A 12 -2.03 -10.47 -1.40
N SER A 13 -2.50 -11.13 -2.46
CA SER A 13 -3.79 -11.84 -2.51
C SER A 13 -3.60 -13.29 -2.99
N LEU A 14 -3.01 -14.11 -2.13
CA LEU A 14 -2.55 -15.47 -2.42
C LEU A 14 -3.68 -16.48 -2.71
N ARG A 15 -4.89 -16.24 -2.20
CA ARG A 15 -5.99 -17.21 -2.26
C ARG A 15 -7.03 -16.98 -3.36
N ARG A 16 -7.11 -15.76 -3.90
CA ARG A 16 -8.17 -15.38 -4.86
C ARG A 16 -7.66 -14.71 -6.12
N GLY A 17 -6.36 -14.45 -6.22
CA GLY A 17 -5.77 -13.71 -7.35
C GLY A 17 -6.28 -12.27 -7.46
N ASP A 18 -6.88 -11.72 -6.40
CA ASP A 18 -7.50 -10.41 -6.42
C ASP A 18 -6.45 -9.32 -6.21
N TYR A 19 -5.94 -8.79 -7.31
CA TYR A 19 -4.97 -7.70 -7.32
C TYR A 19 -5.51 -6.39 -6.75
N THR A 20 -6.84 -6.17 -6.78
CA THR A 20 -7.45 -4.98 -6.19
C THR A 20 -7.32 -5.02 -4.68
N GLN A 21 -7.57 -6.18 -4.08
CA GLN A 21 -7.39 -6.38 -2.64
C GLN A 21 -5.91 -6.37 -2.24
N ALA A 22 -5.02 -6.89 -3.08
CA ALA A 22 -3.58 -6.79 -2.87
C ALA A 22 -3.12 -5.32 -2.85
N ALA A 23 -3.54 -4.51 -3.83
CA ALA A 23 -3.20 -3.08 -3.90
C ALA A 23 -3.75 -2.29 -2.70
N LYS A 24 -5.01 -2.55 -2.28
CA LYS A 24 -5.58 -1.91 -1.09
C LYS A 24 -4.78 -2.18 0.18
N ARG A 25 -4.32 -3.42 0.36
CA ARG A 25 -3.45 -3.78 1.48
C ARG A 25 -2.10 -3.11 1.40
N ALA A 26 -1.49 -3.04 0.22
CA ALA A 26 -0.22 -2.35 0.02
C ALA A 26 -0.29 -0.86 0.39
N VAL A 27 -1.38 -0.19 0.01
CA VAL A 27 -1.59 1.22 0.38
C VAL A 27 -1.87 1.38 1.88
N GLN A 28 -2.67 0.49 2.47
CA GLN A 28 -2.93 0.51 3.91
C GLN A 28 -1.65 0.28 4.71
N ASP A 29 -0.83 -0.69 4.30
CA ASP A 29 0.47 -1.00 4.90
C ASP A 29 1.43 0.20 4.82
N ALA A 30 1.49 0.87 3.67
CA ALA A 30 2.32 2.08 3.49
C ALA A 30 1.93 3.21 4.44
N LEU A 31 0.65 3.31 4.83
CA LEU A 31 0.10 4.42 5.61
C LEU A 31 -0.13 4.10 7.09
N TRP A 32 -0.09 2.83 7.50
CA TRP A 32 -0.52 2.38 8.83
C TRP A 32 0.29 2.99 9.98
N HIS A 33 1.56 3.29 9.75
CA HIS A 33 2.48 3.79 10.78
C HIS A 33 2.71 5.30 10.72
N ASN A 34 2.13 6.00 9.73
CA ASN A 34 2.35 7.43 9.54
C ASN A 34 1.08 8.23 9.86
N SER A 35 1.22 9.16 10.80
CA SER A 35 0.21 10.18 11.12
C SER A 35 0.66 11.54 10.56
N ILE A 36 0.90 11.58 9.25
CA ILE A 36 1.22 12.81 8.51
C ILE A 36 0.01 13.74 8.49
#